data_AF-A0A9D1UWM8-F1
#
_entry.id   AF-A0A9D1UWM8-F1
#
_cell.length_a   1.000
_cell.length_b   1.000
_cell.length_c   1.000
_cell.angle_alpha   90.00
_cell.angle_beta   90.00
_cell.angle_gamma   90.00
#
_symmetry.space_group_name_H-M   'P 1'
#
loop_
_entity.id
_entity.type
_entity.pdbx_description
1 polymer ?
#
loop_
_entity_poly.entity_id
_entity_poly.type
_entity_poly.pdbx_seq_one_letter_code
_entity_poly.pdbx_strand_id
1 'polypeptide(L)'
;MKYIGVSLYVFWILITMFKFGSLPKDRTFSYMSAIFGNITWYHNIRNLLFLVAVGICISYAPLKIIYLLIALSTILLGVTGIKNFFQRVGSPWADLSIFFCSTLCAILCSTFVVKL
;
A
#
# COMPACT_ATOMS: atom_id res chain seq x y z
N MET A 1 10.71 -20.08 -3.64
CA MET A 1 9.34 -19.57 -3.48
C MET A 1 9.25 -18.23 -2.75
N LYS A 2 9.93 -18.04 -1.61
CA LYS A 2 9.92 -16.75 -0.88
C LYS A 2 10.25 -15.51 -1.75
N TYR A 3 11.29 -15.59 -2.57
CA TYR A 3 11.70 -14.47 -3.43
C TYR A 3 10.65 -14.13 -4.50
N ILE A 4 9.92 -15.13 -5.01
CA ILE A 4 8.83 -14.92 -5.98
C ILE A 4 7.71 -14.10 -5.33
N GLY A 5 7.29 -14.47 -4.12
CA GLY A 5 6.28 -13.71 -3.37
C GLY A 5 6.71 -12.26 -3.12
N VAL A 6 7.95 -12.06 -2.67
CA VAL A 6 8.53 -10.73 -2.45
C VAL A 6 8.55 -9.92 -3.74
N SER A 7 9.03 -10.49 -4.85
CA SER A 7 9.07 -9.83 -6.15
C SER A 7 7.68 -9.44 -6.65
N LEU A 8 6.69 -10.32 -6.53
CA LEU A 8 5.30 -10.02 -6.90
C LEU A 8 4.71 -8.91 -6.03
N TYR A 9 5.03 -8.89 -4.74
CA TYR A 9 4.58 -7.84 -3.81
C TYR A 9 5.20 -6.49 -4.15
N VAL A 10 6.51 -6.46 -4.41
CA VAL A 10 7.21 -5.23 -4.85
C VAL A 10 6.65 -4.75 -6.19
N PHE A 11 6.40 -5.65 -7.12
CA PHE A 11 5.77 -5.33 -8.40
C PHE A 11 4.37 -4.73 -8.20
N TRP A 12 3.58 -5.29 -7.28
CA TRP A 12 2.29 -4.74 -6.91
C TRP A 12 2.39 -3.32 -6.32
N ILE A 13 3.38 -3.05 -5.45
CA ILE A 13 3.63 -1.70 -4.92
C ILE A 13 3.87 -0.74 -6.09
N LEU A 14 4.76 -1.10 -7.02
CA LEU A 14 5.13 -0.23 -8.16
C LEU A 14 3.91 0.11 -9.03
N ILE A 15 3.10 -0.89 -9.38
CA ILE A 15 1.86 -0.68 -10.14
C ILE A 15 0.90 0.23 -9.38
N THR A 16 0.77 0.02 -8.07
CA THR A 16 -0.10 0.82 -7.21
C THR A 16 0.34 2.29 -7.21
N MET A 17 1.64 2.54 -7.04
CA MET A 17 2.19 3.90 -7.07
C MET A 17 2.02 4.58 -8.43
N PHE A 18 2.24 3.84 -9.52
CA PHE A 18 1.99 4.36 -10.87
C PHE A 18 0.51 4.74 -11.04
N LYS A 19 -0.42 3.90 -10.55
CA LYS A 19 -1.84 4.21 -10.59
C LYS A 19 -2.18 5.47 -9.81
N PHE A 20 -1.66 5.63 -8.59
CA PHE A 20 -1.82 6.85 -7.80
C PHE A 20 -1.32 8.10 -8.55
N GLY A 21 -0.18 8.00 -9.25
CA GLY A 21 0.35 9.09 -10.06
C GLY A 21 -0.52 9.46 -11.26
N SER A 22 -1.19 8.47 -11.86
CA SER A 22 -2.02 8.63 -13.06
C SER A 22 -3.44 9.14 -12.80
N LEU A 23 -3.93 9.07 -11.55
CA LEU A 23 -5.29 9.47 -11.23
C LEU A 23 -5.44 11.00 -11.22
N PRO A 24 -6.63 11.53 -11.60
CA PRO A 24 -6.89 12.96 -11.52
C PRO A 24 -6.78 13.44 -10.08
N LYS A 25 -6.08 14.55 -9.91
CA LYS A 25 -5.77 15.16 -8.61
C LYS A 25 -6.79 16.24 -8.29
N ASP A 26 -8.05 15.84 -8.22
CA ASP A 26 -9.18 16.74 -7.95
C ASP A 26 -9.81 16.46 -6.58
N ARG A 27 -10.86 17.20 -6.25
CA ARG A 27 -11.60 17.06 -4.97
C ARG A 27 -12.43 15.78 -4.89
N THR A 28 -12.62 15.06 -5.99
CA THR A 28 -13.38 13.80 -6.04
C THR A 28 -12.50 12.57 -5.86
N PHE A 29 -11.19 12.77 -5.68
CA PHE A 29 -10.24 11.69 -5.43
C PHE A 29 -10.66 10.81 -4.24
N SER A 30 -10.64 9.50 -4.45
CA SER A 30 -10.95 8.49 -3.43
C SER A 30 -9.83 7.46 -3.34
N TYR A 31 -9.29 7.28 -2.13
CA TYR A 31 -8.27 6.28 -1.84
C TYR A 31 -8.77 4.86 -2.07
N MET A 32 -10.04 4.59 -1.80
CA MET A 32 -10.63 3.27 -2.03
C MET A 32 -10.61 2.91 -3.51
N SER A 33 -11.00 3.86 -4.37
CA SER A 33 -10.89 3.71 -5.82
C SER A 33 -9.44 3.60 -6.28
N ALA A 34 -8.54 4.39 -5.69
CA ALA A 34 -7.13 4.36 -6.06
C ALA A 34 -6.45 3.02 -5.74
N ILE A 35 -6.75 2.41 -4.59
CA ILE A 35 -6.13 1.16 -4.10
C ILE A 35 -6.83 -0.09 -4.61
N PHE A 36 -8.17 -0.11 -4.67
CA PHE A 36 -8.95 -1.31 -5.02
C PHE A 36 -9.62 -1.24 -6.39
N GLY A 37 -9.63 -0.07 -7.03
CA GLY A 37 -10.34 0.17 -8.30
C GLY A 37 -11.83 0.40 -8.11
N ASN A 38 -12.52 0.73 -9.20
CA ASN A 38 -13.98 0.91 -9.23
C ASN A 38 -14.74 -0.36 -9.67
N ILE A 39 -14.03 -1.44 -9.99
CA ILE A 39 -14.61 -2.73 -10.35
C ILE A 39 -14.59 -3.68 -9.15
N THR A 40 -15.35 -4.76 -9.23
CA THR A 40 -15.36 -5.79 -8.19
C THR A 40 -13.96 -6.34 -7.96
N TRP A 41 -13.63 -6.58 -6.68
CA TRP A 41 -12.25 -6.83 -6.26
C TRP A 41 -11.59 -8.01 -6.97
N TYR A 42 -12.37 -9.06 -7.31
CA TYR A 42 -11.90 -10.27 -7.97
C TYR A 42 -11.73 -10.13 -9.49
N HIS A 43 -12.24 -9.06 -10.11
CA HIS A 43 -11.96 -8.72 -11.51
C HIS A 43 -10.74 -7.81 -11.65
N ASN A 44 -10.27 -7.21 -10.55
CA ASN A 44 -9.13 -6.33 -10.58
C ASN A 44 -7.82 -7.13 -10.50
N ILE A 45 -7.10 -7.20 -11.63
CA ILE A 45 -5.82 -7.92 -11.73
C ILE A 45 -4.79 -7.46 -10.69
N ARG A 46 -4.81 -6.17 -10.30
CA ARG A 46 -3.91 -5.66 -9.25
C ARG A 46 -4.25 -6.24 -7.88
N ASN A 47 -5.53 -6.39 -7.57
CA ASN A 47 -5.96 -6.98 -6.29
C ASN A 47 -5.68 -8.48 -6.27
N LEU A 48 -5.89 -9.18 -7.39
CA LEU A 48 -5.53 -10.59 -7.54
C LEU A 48 -4.01 -10.81 -7.40
N LEU A 49 -3.21 -9.96 -8.04
CA LEU A 49 -1.75 -9.97 -7.92
C LEU A 49 -1.32 -9.79 -6.46
N PHE A 50 -1.92 -8.85 -5.73
CA PHE A 50 -1.66 -8.66 -4.31
C PHE A 50 -1.98 -9.91 -3.51
N LEU A 51 -3.15 -10.51 -3.74
CA LEU A 51 -3.60 -11.69 -3.02
C LEU A 51 -2.65 -12.87 -3.22
N VAL A 52 -2.22 -13.11 -4.47
CA VAL A 52 -1.23 -14.15 -4.78
C VAL A 52 0.13 -13.84 -4.13
N ALA A 53 0.59 -12.60 -4.21
CA ALA A 53 1.84 -12.17 -3.59
C ALA A 53 1.84 -12.39 -2.07
N VAL A 54 0.76 -11.96 -1.41
CA VAL A 54 0.55 -12.13 0.03
C VAL A 54 0.46 -13.61 0.40
N GLY A 55 -0.28 -14.43 -0.37
CA GLY A 55 -0.39 -15.86 -0.14
C GLY A 55 0.97 -16.55 -0.16
N ILE A 56 1.80 -16.28 -1.18
CA ILE A 56 3.15 -16.84 -1.27
C ILE A 56 4.04 -16.31 -0.13
N CYS A 57 3.96 -15.03 0.20
CA CYS A 57 4.74 -14.44 1.30
C CYS A 57 4.39 -15.06 2.65
N ILE A 58 3.10 -15.24 2.98
CA ILE A 58 2.67 -15.83 4.24
C ILE A 58 3.13 -17.30 4.35
N SER A 59 3.06 -18.06 3.25
CA SER A 59 3.45 -19.48 3.28
C SER A 59 4.96 -19.71 3.33
N TYR A 60 5.77 -18.82 2.74
CA TYR A 60 7.19 -19.11 2.49
C TYR A 60 8.18 -18.05 2.98
N ALA A 61 7.75 -16.81 3.25
CA ALA A 61 8.64 -15.75 3.69
C ALA A 61 8.74 -15.70 5.22
N PRO A 62 9.93 -15.40 5.79
CA PRO A 62 10.07 -15.16 7.22
C PRO A 62 9.26 -13.92 7.64
N LEU A 63 8.71 -13.95 8.86
CA LEU A 63 7.89 -12.88 9.43
C LEU A 63 8.54 -11.49 9.29
N LYS A 64 9.86 -11.42 9.52
CA LYS A 64 10.65 -10.17 9.38
C LYS A 64 10.51 -9.54 7.99
N ILE A 65 10.47 -10.34 6.93
CA ILE A 65 10.28 -9.84 5.55
C ILE A 65 8.84 -9.38 5.35
N ILE A 66 7.85 -10.08 5.90
CA ILE A 66 6.44 -9.68 5.82
C ILE A 66 6.24 -8.32 6.48
N TYR A 67 6.76 -8.12 7.70
CA TYR A 67 6.69 -6.82 8.39
C TYR A 67 7.42 -5.72 7.63
N LEU A 68 8.57 -6.03 7.00
CA LEU A 68 9.29 -5.07 6.16
C LEU A 68 8.45 -4.62 4.96
N LEU A 69 7.79 -5.55 4.27
CA LEU A 69 6.93 -5.24 3.11
C LEU A 69 5.71 -4.40 3.50
N ILE A 70 5.11 -4.70 4.64
CA ILE A 70 3.99 -3.90 5.19
C ILE A 70 4.50 -2.49 5.55
N ALA A 71 5.63 -2.38 6.25
CA ALA A 71 6.21 -1.09 6.64
C ALA A 71 6.53 -0.22 5.42
N LEU A 72 7.12 -0.80 4.36
CA LEU A 72 7.37 -0.07 3.11
C LEU A 72 6.08 0.42 2.47
N SER A 73 5.05 -0.43 2.40
CA SER A 73 3.76 -0.06 1.80
C SER A 73 3.07 1.06 2.56
N THR A 74 3.11 1.01 3.90
CA THR A 74 2.49 2.04 4.74
C THR A 74 3.26 3.35 4.69
N ILE A 75 4.59 3.33 4.69
CA ILE A 75 5.39 4.55 4.48
C ILE A 75 5.00 5.24 3.17
N LEU A 76 4.91 4.48 2.08
CA LEU A 76 4.52 5.02 0.77
C LEU A 76 3.11 5.63 0.82
N LEU A 77 2.15 4.94 1.45
CA LEU A 77 0.80 5.49 1.63
C LEU A 77 0.81 6.78 2.47
N GLY A 78 1.62 6.85 3.52
CA GLY A 78 1.76 8.06 4.33
C GLY A 78 2.31 9.23 3.53
N VAL A 79 3.34 9.00 2.70
CA VAL A 79 3.88 10.00 1.78
C VAL A 79 2.82 10.46 0.78
N THR A 80 1.98 9.56 0.25
CA THR A 80 0.87 9.95 -0.63
C THR A 80 -0.19 10.77 0.09
N GLY A 81 -0.55 10.40 1.32
CA GLY A 81 -1.53 11.12 2.14
C GLY A 81 -1.10 12.55 2.41
N ILE A 82 0.13 12.75 2.90
CA ILE A 82 0.64 14.09 3.20
C ILE A 82 0.81 14.94 1.93
N LYS A 83 1.26 14.34 0.83
CA LYS A 83 1.36 15.02 -0.46
C LYS A 83 0.00 15.48 -0.96
N ASN A 84 -1.01 14.61 -0.90
CA ASN A 84 -2.38 14.94 -1.32
C ASN A 84 -2.99 16.04 -0.46
N PHE A 85 -2.72 16.03 0.85
CA PHE A 85 -3.16 17.09 1.76
C PHE A 85 -2.63 18.47 1.32
N PHE A 86 -1.32 18.59 1.08
CA PHE A 86 -0.70 19.84 0.61
C PHE A 86 -1.16 20.24 -0.80
N GLN A 87 -1.41 19.26 -1.68
CA GLN A 87 -1.92 19.47 -3.04
C GLN A 87 -3.44 19.66 -3.09
N ARG A 88 -4.13 19.62 -1.94
CA ARG A 88 -5.60 19.78 -1.83
C ARG A 88 -6.38 18.76 -2.66
N VAL A 89 -5.87 17.52 -2.74
CA VAL A 89 -6.46 16.41 -3.53
C VAL A 89 -7.41 15.61 -2.64
N GLY A 90 -8.66 15.45 -3.06
CA GLY A 90 -9.66 14.72 -2.28
C GLY A 90 -10.03 15.42 -0.96
N SER A 91 -10.43 14.61 0.01
CA SER A 91 -10.84 15.05 1.34
C SER A 91 -9.65 15.19 2.28
N PRO A 92 -9.45 16.39 2.90
CA PRO A 92 -8.31 16.62 3.80
C PRO A 92 -8.35 15.71 5.04
N TRP A 93 -9.54 15.31 5.49
CA TRP A 93 -9.68 14.38 6.61
C TRP A 93 -9.21 12.98 6.23
N ALA A 94 -9.54 12.51 5.01
CA ALA A 94 -9.08 11.21 4.52
C ALA A 94 -7.55 11.18 4.36
N ASP A 95 -6.97 12.27 3.85
CA ASP A 95 -5.51 12.42 3.70
C ASP A 95 -4.79 12.34 5.06
N LEU A 96 -5.28 13.10 6.05
CA LEU A 96 -4.73 13.09 7.41
C LEU A 96 -4.92 11.72 8.07
N SER A 97 -6.10 11.11 7.96
CA SER A 97 -6.35 9.77 8.53
C SER A 97 -5.40 8.73 7.95
N ILE A 98 -5.17 8.76 6.63
CA ILE A 98 -4.21 7.85 5.98
C ILE A 98 -2.80 8.15 6.45
N PHE A 99 -2.39 9.42 6.52
CA PHE A 99 -1.07 9.78 7.04
C PHE A 99 -0.84 9.27 8.47
N PHE A 100 -1.75 9.52 9.40
CA PHE A 100 -1.60 9.07 10.78
C PHE A 100 -1.65 7.55 10.92
N CYS A 101 -2.62 6.88 10.28
CA CYS A 101 -2.77 5.42 10.35
C CYS A 101 -1.55 4.70 9.74
N SER A 102 -1.07 5.20 8.60
CA SER A 102 0.09 4.63 7.92
C SER A 102 1.38 4.84 8.70
N THR A 103 1.58 6.01 9.32
CA THR A 103 2.73 6.30 10.18
C THR A 103 2.74 5.40 11.41
N LEU A 104 1.60 5.26 12.09
CA LEU A 104 1.47 4.36 13.24
C LEU A 104 1.79 2.90 12.85
N CYS A 105 1.23 2.44 11.73
CA CYS A 105 1.47 1.09 11.23
C CYS A 105 2.93 0.86 10.84
N ALA A 106 3.58 1.85 10.21
CA ALA A 106 4.99 1.80 9.87
C ALA A 106 5.88 1.69 11.12
N ILE A 107 5.61 2.47 12.17
CA ILE A 107 6.34 2.40 13.44
C ILE A 107 6.20 1.01 14.05
N LEU A 108 4.96 0.52 14.20
CA LEU A 108 4.69 -0.80 14.78
C LEU A 108 5.41 -1.90 14.00
N CYS A 109 5.26 -1.94 12.66
CA CYS A 109 5.94 -2.95 11.84
C CYS A 109 7.46 -2.84 11.93
N SER A 110 8.03 -1.63 11.96
CA SER A 110 9.47 -1.41 12.05
C SER A 110 10.04 -1.93 13.37
N THR A 111 9.30 -1.82 14.48
CA THR A 111 9.75 -2.42 15.76
C THR A 111 9.89 -3.94 15.66
N PHE A 112 8.98 -4.62 14.96
CA PHE A 112 9.08 -6.06 14.74
C PHE A 112 10.20 -6.42 13.77
N VAL A 113 10.49 -5.58 12.77
CA VAL A 113 11.63 -5.81 11.85
C VAL A 113 12.98 -5.71 12.56
N VAL A 114 13.13 -4.76 13.49
CA VAL A 114 14.40 -4.55 14.20
C VAL A 114 14.59 -5.55 15.34
N LYS A 115 13.50 -5.96 16.01
CA LYS A 115 13.56 -6.85 17.19
C LYS A 115 13.47 -8.35 16.88
N LEU A 116 12.83 -8.78 15.78
CA LEU A 116 12.93 -10.15 15.25
C LEU A 116 14.18 -10.32 14.38
#